data_AF-Q04GA7-F1
#
_entry.id   AF-Q04GA7-F1
#
_cell.length_a   1.000
_cell.length_b   1.000
_cell.length_c   1.000
_cell.angle_alpha   90.00
_cell.angle_beta   90.00
_cell.angle_gamma   90.00
#
_symmetry.space_group_name_H-M   'P 1'
#
loop_
_entity.id
_entity.type
_entity.pdbx_description
1 polymer ?
#
loop_
_entity_poly.entity_id
_entity_poly.type
_entity_poly.pdbx_seq_one_letter_code
_entity_poly.pdbx_strand_id
1 'polypeptide(L)' 'MEIDIKAYLIDHNLTIYQVAKAGGYGYTTIHKSFNKPQSDATSLNLRDLDALAQATQSSMWEVLKELETDYLED' A
#
# COMPACT_ATOMS: atom_id res chain seq x y z
N MET A 1 -10.58 8.25 9.43
CA MET A 1 -10.44 7.69 8.08
C MET A 1 -8.97 7.66 7.72
N GLU A 2 -8.31 6.59 8.14
CA GLU A 2 -6.92 6.29 7.86
C GLU A 2 -6.81 4.87 7.28
N ILE A 3 -5.96 4.65 6.27
CA ILE A 3 -5.72 3.32 5.70
C ILE A 3 -4.61 2.61 6.48
N ASP A 4 -4.90 1.48 7.12
CA ASP A 4 -3.89 0.63 7.76
C ASP A 4 -3.16 -0.25 6.73
N ILE A 5 -2.17 0.35 6.09
CA ILE A 5 -1.25 -0.36 5.18
C ILE A 5 -0.47 -1.47 5.90
N LYS A 6 -0.21 -1.35 7.22
CA LYS A 6 0.60 -2.34 7.92
C LYS A 6 -0.17 -3.65 8.08
N ALA A 7 -1.45 -3.58 8.43
CA ALA A 7 -2.33 -4.74 8.45
C ALA A 7 -2.42 -5.38 7.06
N TYR A 8 -2.64 -4.58 6.00
CA TYR A 8 -2.69 -5.08 4.62
C TYR A 8 -1.44 -5.91 4.25
N LEU A 9 -0.25 -5.38 4.57
CA LEU A 9 1.01 -6.06 4.29
C LEU A 9 1.16 -7.36 5.07
N ILE A 10 0.73 -7.40 6.33
CA ILE A 10 0.80 -8.59 7.18
C ILE A 10 -0.08 -9.70 6.60
N ASP A 11 -1.34 -9.40 6.26
CA ASP A 11 -2.29 -10.38 5.75
C ASP A 11 -1.84 -10.98 4.41
N HIS A 12 -1.20 -10.17 3.57
CA HIS A 12 -0.64 -10.60 2.29
C HIS A 12 0.76 -11.23 2.39
N ASN A 13 1.32 -11.37 3.60
CA ASN A 13 2.71 -11.83 3.82
C ASN A 13 3.75 -11.04 3.03
N LEU A 14 3.55 -9.72 2.91
CA LEU A 14 4.42 -8.80 2.19
C LEU A 14 5.26 -7.96 3.14
N THR A 15 6.53 -7.78 2.77
CA THR A 15 7.40 -6.76 3.34
C THR A 15 7.43 -5.54 2.44
N ILE A 16 7.73 -4.37 3.02
CA ILE A 16 7.97 -3.13 2.27
C ILE A 16 9.04 -3.33 1.18
N TYR A 17 10.06 -4.15 1.46
CA TYR A 17 11.09 -4.50 0.48
C TYR A 17 10.54 -5.27 -0.72
N GLN A 18 9.70 -6.28 -0.48
CA GLN A 18 9.06 -7.05 -1.57
C GLN A 18 8.17 -6.15 -2.43
N VAL A 19 7.39 -5.26 -1.80
CA VAL A 19 6.54 -4.30 -2.51
C VAL A 19 7.37 -3.35 -3.38
N ALA A 20 8.42 -2.76 -2.80
CA ALA A 20 9.32 -1.88 -3.55
C ALA A 20 10.00 -2.59 -4.73
N LYS A 21 10.46 -3.83 -4.49
CA LYS A 21 11.11 -4.66 -5.52
C LYS A 21 10.15 -5.03 -6.65
N ALA A 22 8.92 -5.43 -6.33
CA ALA A 22 7.91 -5.82 -7.30
C ALA A 22 7.47 -4.63 -8.17
N GLY A 23 7.24 -3.46 -7.56
CA GLY A 23 6.87 -2.24 -8.29
C GLY A 23 8.03 -1.55 -9.03
N GLY A 24 9.28 -2.02 -8.88
CA GLY A 24 10.43 -1.35 -9.49
C GLY A 24 10.77 0.01 -8.87
N TYR A 25 10.36 0.26 -7.63
CA TYR A 25 10.57 1.52 -6.91
C TYR A 25 11.68 1.40 -5.87
N GLY A 26 12.30 2.54 -5.54
CA GLY A 26 13.32 2.59 -4.48
C GLY A 26 12.73 2.22 -3.12
N TYR A 27 13.41 1.35 -2.37
CA TYR A 27 12.97 0.92 -1.03
C TYR A 27 12.68 2.10 -0.10
N THR A 28 13.56 3.10 -0.04
CA THR A 28 13.39 4.27 0.82
C THR A 28 12.17 5.11 0.45
N THR A 29 11.76 5.08 -0.82
CA THR A 29 10.58 5.78 -1.32
C THR A 29 9.30 5.13 -0.79
N ILE A 30 9.15 3.81 -0.98
CA ILE A 30 7.97 3.08 -0.50
C ILE A 30 7.95 3.05 1.04
N HIS A 31 9.11 2.85 1.67
CA HIS A 31 9.23 2.89 3.13
C HIS A 31 8.78 4.22 3.72
N LYS A 32 9.15 5.36 3.13
CA LYS A 32 8.69 6.67 3.60
C LYS A 32 7.18 6.84 3.40
N SER A 33 6.63 6.34 2.30
CA SER A 33 5.18 6.38 2.06
C SER A 33 4.41 5.59 3.11
N PHE A 34 4.75 4.31 3.28
CA PHE A 34 4.03 3.39 4.16
C PHE A 34 4.23 3.65 5.66
N ASN A 35 5.01 4.65 6.04
CA ASN A 35 5.17 5.08 7.44
C ASN A 35 4.56 6.46 7.69
N LYS A 36 3.92 7.07 6.70
CA LYS A 36 3.09 8.26 6.91
C LYS A 36 1.64 7.80 7.13
N PRO A 37 0.89 8.48 8.01
CA PRO A 37 -0.55 8.30 8.10
C PRO A 37 -1.19 8.51 6.73
N GLN A 38 -2.01 7.57 6.29
CA GLN A 38 -2.72 7.65 5.01
C GLN A 38 -4.13 8.13 5.28
N SER A 39 -4.31 9.45 5.35
CA SER A 39 -5.59 10.08 5.69
C SER A 39 -6.08 10.96 4.54
N ASP A 40 -7.25 11.58 4.69
CA ASP A 40 -7.78 12.56 3.73
C ASP A 40 -6.77 13.68 3.41
N ALA A 41 -5.97 14.10 4.40
CA ALA A 41 -4.94 15.13 4.23
C ALA A 41 -3.62 14.59 3.64
N THR A 42 -3.43 13.27 3.59
CA THR A 42 -2.25 12.60 3.03
C THR A 42 -2.69 11.30 2.38
N SER A 43 -3.26 11.42 1.19
CA SER A 43 -3.82 10.28 0.46
C SER A 43 -2.73 9.31 -0.04
N LEU A 44 -3.14 8.05 -0.24
CA LEU A 44 -2.30 7.03 -0.85
C LEU A 44 -1.81 7.47 -2.25
N ASN A 45 -0.50 7.35 -2.51
CA ASN A 45 0.02 7.70 -3.83
C ASN A 45 -0.29 6.60 -4.84
N LEU A 46 -0.59 6.98 -6.09
CA LEU A 46 -0.77 6.03 -7.20
C LEU A 46 0.42 5.08 -7.38
N ARG A 47 1.63 5.57 -7.14
CA ARG A 47 2.86 4.76 -7.15
C ARG A 47 2.81 3.63 -6.10
N ASP A 48 2.32 3.95 -4.92
CA ASP A 48 2.26 3.00 -3.81
C ASP A 48 1.19 1.94 -4.09
N LEU A 49 0.06 2.37 -4.66
CA LEU A 49 -1.01 1.48 -5.14
C LEU A 49 -0.53 0.56 -6.27
N ASP A 50 0.21 1.09 -7.25
CA ASP A 50 0.85 0.28 -8.30
C ASP A 50 1.84 -0.72 -7.71
N ALA A 51 2.69 -0.29 -6.76
CA ALA A 51 3.66 -1.18 -6.13
C ALA A 51 2.99 -2.35 -5.41
N LEU A 52 1.89 -2.10 -4.69
CA LEU A 52 1.08 -3.14 -4.06
C LEU A 52 0.47 -4.08 -5.10
N ALA A 53 -0.14 -3.52 -6.14
CA ALA A 53 -0.74 -4.29 -7.24
C ALA A 53 0.27 -5.23 -7.93
N GLN A 54 1.49 -4.75 -8.21
CA GLN A 54 2.55 -5.59 -8.76
C GLN A 54 2.97 -6.70 -7.77
N ALA A 55 3.00 -6.42 -6.47
CA ALA A 55 3.40 -7.37 -5.43
C ALA A 55 2.36 -8.47 -5.20
N THR A 56 1.07 -8.15 -5.36
CA THR A 56 -0.06 -9.09 -5.18
C THR A 56 -0.53 -9.74 -6.47
N GLN A 57 0.06 -9.36 -7.62
CA GLN A 57 -0.39 -9.78 -8.96
C GLN A 57 -1.86 -9.43 -9.23
N SER A 58 -2.26 -8.24 -8.81
CA SER A 58 -3.62 -7.72 -8.94
C SER A 58 -3.62 -6.42 -9.73
N SER A 59 -4.81 -5.91 -10.04
CA SER A 59 -4.99 -4.57 -10.60
C SER A 59 -4.98 -3.53 -9.49
N MET A 60 -4.52 -2.31 -9.77
CA MET A 60 -4.56 -1.18 -8.80
C MET A 60 -5.95 -0.94 -8.20
N TRP A 61 -7.02 -1.08 -8.99
CA TRP A 61 -8.38 -0.88 -8.50
C TRP A 61 -8.86 -1.96 -7.53
N GLU A 62 -8.35 -3.20 -7.66
CA GLU A 62 -8.67 -4.30 -6.74
C GLU A 62 -8.04 -4.04 -5.39
N VAL A 63 -6.76 -3.62 -5.39
CA VAL A 63 -6.03 -3.21 -4.18
C VAL A 63 -6.71 -2.02 -3.51
N LEU A 64 -7.10 -0.99 -4.28
CA LEU A 64 -7.76 0.19 -3.70
C LEU A 64 -9.08 -0.19 -3.04
N LYS A 65 -9.89 -0.99 -3.72
CA LYS A 65 -11.18 -1.46 -3.20
C LYS A 65 -10.99 -2.25 -1.90
N GLU A 66 -10.02 -3.16 -1.86
CA GLU A 66 -9.70 -3.95 -0.67
C GLU A 66 -9.24 -3.05 0.49
N LEU A 67 -8.32 -2.12 0.23
CA LEU A 67 -7.86 -1.15 1.24
C LEU A 67 -9.02 -0.32 1.82
N GLU A 68 -9.94 0.14 0.98
CA GLU A 68 -11.10 0.92 1.41
C GLU A 68 -12.16 0.09 2.14
N THR A 69 -12.28 -1.21 1.82
CA THR A 69 -13.32 -2.08 2.38
C THR A 69 -12.90 -2.68 3.71
N ASP A 70 -11.65 -3.15 3.80
CA ASP A 70 -11.20 -4.03 4.88
C ASP A 70 -10.13 -3.38 5.77
N TYR A 71 -9.51 -2.28 5.32
CA TYR A 71 -8.36 -1.65 6.00
C TYR A 71 -8.54 -0.15 6.27
N LEU A 72 -9.77 0.37 6.15
CA LEU A 72 -10.09 1.75 6.48
C LEU A 72 -10.53 1.86 7.96
N GLU A 73 -9.77 2.62 8.74
CA GLU A 73 -10.05 2.90 10.16
C GLU A 73 -10.66 4.29 10.35
N ASP A 74 -11.52 4.44 11.37
CA ASP A 74 -12.17 5.71 11.74
C ASP A 74 -11.21 6.71 12.42
#